data_AF-H2C544-F1
#
_entry.id   AF-H2C544-F1
#
_cell.length_a   1.000
_cell.length_b   1.000
_cell.length_c   1.000
_cell.angle_alpha   90.00
_cell.angle_beta   90.00
_cell.angle_gamma   90.00
#
_symmetry.space_group_name_H-M   'P 1'
#
loop_
_entity.id
_entity.type
_entity.pdbx_description
1 polymer ?
#
loop_
_entity_poly.entity_id
_entity_poly.type
_entity_poly.pdbx_seq_one_letter_code
_entity_poly.pdbx_strand_id
1 'polypeptide(L)'
;TACEDASERLDSFEKLKRRGRAYTEKPSVRRVTIHLDDHLWKFSLDTISISAKRSRVFISPIFPKIFWRYYNKGWSIASEARFRLLKGNVVEFYVIFKRDVKPYEPKRLFPSTLTRIRSLY
;
A
#
# COMPACT_ATOMS: atom_id res chain seq x y z
N THR A 1 -10.62 -0.07 -9.71
CA THR A 1 -9.81 0.71 -8.75
C THR A 1 -10.58 1.79 -7.98
N ALA A 2 -11.16 2.83 -8.60
CA ALA A 2 -11.87 3.88 -7.85
C ALA A 2 -13.34 3.54 -7.52
N CYS A 3 -14.07 2.97 -8.48
CA CYS A 3 -15.46 2.56 -8.26
C CYS A 3 -15.55 1.38 -7.29
N GLU A 4 -14.64 0.42 -7.37
CA GLU A 4 -14.57 -0.72 -6.45
C GLU A 4 -14.31 -0.27 -5.01
N ASP A 5 -13.33 0.62 -4.80
CA ASP A 5 -13.01 1.20 -3.48
C ASP A 5 -14.14 2.09 -2.94
N ALA A 6 -14.95 2.69 -3.82
CA ALA A 6 -16.17 3.40 -3.43
C ALA A 6 -17.30 2.43 -3.04
N SER A 7 -17.51 1.36 -3.82
CA SER A 7 -18.51 0.32 -3.55
C SER A 7 -18.21 -0.41 -2.24
N GLU A 8 -16.97 -0.80 -2.00
CA GLU A 8 -16.56 -1.50 -0.78
C GLU A 8 -16.79 -0.63 0.47
N ARG A 9 -16.57 0.70 0.36
CA ARG A 9 -16.87 1.64 1.45
C ARG A 9 -18.35 1.82 1.67
N LEU A 10 -19.15 1.87 0.61
CA LEU A 10 -20.60 1.93 0.72
C LEU A 10 -21.13 0.68 1.43
N ASP A 11 -20.68 -0.50 1.00
CA ASP A 11 -21.06 -1.79 1.61
C ASP A 11 -20.66 -1.87 3.09
N SER A 12 -19.45 -1.42 3.42
CA SER A 12 -18.97 -1.38 4.81
C SER A 12 -19.80 -0.40 5.67
N PHE A 13 -20.10 0.78 5.14
CA PHE A 13 -20.96 1.76 5.80
C PHE A 13 -22.38 1.21 6.03
N GLU A 14 -22.98 0.58 5.02
CA GLU A 14 -24.31 -0.03 5.15
C GLU A 14 -24.32 -1.14 6.20
N LYS A 15 -23.29 -2.00 6.23
CA LYS A 15 -23.12 -3.03 7.27
C LYS A 15 -23.05 -2.41 8.67
N LEU A 16 -22.31 -1.30 8.83
CA LEU A 16 -22.23 -0.58 10.11
C LEU A 16 -23.55 0.11 10.49
N LYS A 17 -24.27 0.68 9.50
CA LYS A 17 -25.58 1.31 9.69
C LYS A 17 -26.62 0.30 10.15
N ARG A 18 -26.69 -0.88 9.51
CA ARG A 18 -27.56 -2.00 9.92
C ARG A 18 -27.27 -2.48 11.35
N ARG A 19 -26.04 -2.33 11.83
CA ARG A 19 -25.61 -2.70 13.20
C ARG A 19 -25.79 -1.58 14.23
N GLY A 20 -26.32 -0.40 13.85
CA GLY A 20 -26.46 0.75 14.73
C GLY A 20 -25.12 1.37 15.18
N ARG A 21 -24.02 1.07 14.48
CA ARG A 21 -22.65 1.52 14.82
C ARG A 21 -22.14 2.63 13.89
N ALA A 22 -23.02 3.16 13.04
CA ALA A 22 -22.68 4.28 12.17
C ALA A 22 -22.77 5.59 12.98
N TYR A 23 -21.65 6.33 13.04
CA TYR A 23 -21.58 7.63 13.72
C TYR A 23 -22.20 8.78 12.90
N THR A 24 -22.55 8.54 11.63
CA THR A 24 -23.09 9.54 10.69
C THR A 24 -24.18 8.93 9.82
N GLU A 25 -25.16 9.73 9.40
CA GLU A 25 -26.28 9.29 8.55
C GLU A 25 -25.88 8.91 7.12
N LYS A 26 -24.74 9.45 6.67
CA LYS A 26 -24.12 9.21 5.36
C LYS A 26 -22.68 8.71 5.54
N PRO A 27 -22.13 7.94 4.58
CA PRO A 27 -20.72 7.59 4.60
C PRO A 27 -19.90 8.88 4.59
N SER A 28 -19.18 9.15 5.70
CA SER A 28 -18.30 10.31 5.82
C SER A 28 -16.86 9.87 5.63
N VAL A 29 -16.20 10.50 4.67
CA VAL A 29 -14.91 10.04 4.16
C VAL A 29 -13.81 10.90 4.79
N ARG A 30 -13.33 10.52 5.98
CA ARG A 30 -12.39 11.33 6.78
C ARG A 30 -10.92 10.93 6.63
N ARG A 31 -10.62 9.75 6.08
CA ARG A 31 -9.27 9.20 5.88
C ARG A 31 -9.29 8.24 4.67
N VAL A 32 -9.13 8.77 3.46
CA VAL A 32 -9.09 7.91 2.26
C VAL A 32 -7.67 7.50 2.03
N THR A 33 -7.43 6.20 2.05
CA THR A 33 -6.26 5.61 1.40
C THR A 33 -6.71 5.24 -0.01
N ILE A 34 -6.25 5.98 -1.01
CA ILE A 34 -6.57 5.70 -2.41
C ILE A 34 -5.40 4.96 -3.02
N HIS A 35 -5.70 3.83 -3.66
CA HIS A 35 -4.74 3.09 -4.47
C HIS A 35 -4.66 3.74 -5.85
N LEU A 36 -3.45 4.13 -6.23
CA LEU A 36 -3.18 4.72 -7.53
C LEU A 36 -2.58 3.65 -8.43
N ASP A 37 -3.25 3.46 -9.57
CA ASP A 37 -2.70 2.70 -10.68
C ASP A 37 -1.55 3.46 -11.34
N ASP A 38 -0.66 2.76 -12.03
CA ASP A 38 0.59 3.28 -12.57
C ASP A 38 0.43 4.53 -13.48
N HIS A 39 -0.69 4.65 -14.19
CA HIS A 39 -0.98 5.79 -15.07
C HIS A 39 -1.51 7.02 -14.31
N LEU A 40 -2.01 6.81 -13.09
CA LEU A 40 -2.60 7.84 -12.25
C LEU A 40 -1.56 8.59 -11.42
N TRP A 41 -0.28 8.19 -11.45
CA TRP A 41 0.78 8.91 -10.76
C TRP A 41 2.13 8.78 -11.44
N LYS A 42 3.06 9.68 -11.11
CA LYS A 42 4.47 9.56 -11.49
C LYS A 42 5.36 9.98 -10.33
N PHE A 43 6.46 9.27 -10.18
CA PHE A 43 7.48 9.52 -9.18
C PHE A 43 8.69 10.24 -9.77
N SER A 44 9.19 11.24 -9.06
CA SER A 44 10.55 11.75 -9.17
C SER A 44 11.04 12.13 -7.78
N LEU A 45 12.36 12.32 -7.62
CA LEU A 45 12.93 12.72 -6.33
C LEU A 45 12.49 14.13 -5.92
N ASP A 46 12.19 15.01 -6.87
CA ASP A 46 11.79 16.39 -6.57
C ASP A 46 10.28 16.57 -6.53
N THR A 47 9.53 15.70 -7.21
CA THR A 47 8.07 15.87 -7.40
C THR A 47 7.34 14.55 -7.61
N ILE A 48 6.24 14.37 -6.88
CA ILE A 48 5.25 13.34 -7.13
C ILE A 48 4.07 14.00 -7.86
N SER A 49 3.72 13.49 -9.04
CA SER A 49 2.53 13.95 -9.76
C SER A 49 1.40 12.95 -9.60
N ILE A 50 0.18 13.42 -9.32
CA ILE A 50 -1.02 12.60 -9.17
C ILE A 50 -2.07 13.13 -10.16
N SER A 51 -2.61 12.24 -10.98
CA SER A 51 -3.72 12.53 -11.89
C SER A 51 -5.00 12.68 -11.09
N ALA A 52 -5.58 13.88 -11.08
CA ALA A 52 -6.91 14.14 -10.58
C ALA A 52 -7.88 14.42 -11.76
N LYS A 53 -9.19 14.35 -11.50
CA LYS A 53 -10.24 14.45 -12.53
C LYS A 53 -10.11 15.65 -13.48
N ARG A 54 -9.58 16.78 -12.99
CA ARG A 54 -9.51 18.05 -13.72
C ARG A 54 -8.09 18.55 -14.00
N SER A 55 -7.09 17.97 -13.34
CA SER A 55 -5.72 18.47 -13.38
C SER A 55 -4.77 17.46 -12.74
N ARG A 56 -3.47 17.63 -12.96
CA ARG A 56 -2.46 16.95 -12.15
C ARG A 56 -2.15 17.78 -10.91
N VAL A 57 -2.08 17.12 -9.76
CA VAL A 57 -1.58 17.69 -8.51
C VAL A 57 -0.11 17.31 -8.39
N PHE A 58 0.72 18.29 -8.07
CA PHE A 58 2.15 18.10 -7.84
C PHE A 58 2.46 18.27 -6.36
N ILE A 59 3.20 17.33 -5.80
CA ILE A 59 3.55 17.29 -4.38
C ILE A 59 5.07 17.16 -4.31
N SER A 60 5.72 18.05 -3.55
CA SER A 60 7.14 17.89 -3.25
C SER A 60 7.29 16.88 -2.10
N PRO A 61 7.96 15.74 -2.31
CA PRO A 61 8.10 14.72 -1.28
C PRO A 61 9.18 15.08 -0.28
N ILE A 62 8.94 14.74 0.99
CA ILE A 62 9.98 14.71 2.02
C ILE A 62 10.28 13.25 2.33
N PHE A 63 11.52 12.82 2.08
CA PHE A 63 11.90 11.42 2.24
C PHE A 63 12.57 11.14 3.59
N PRO A 64 12.07 10.19 4.39
CA PRO A 64 12.74 9.76 5.61
C PRO A 64 13.98 8.91 5.31
N LYS A 65 14.90 8.75 6.28
CA LYS A 65 16.12 7.94 6.14
C LYS A 65 15.88 6.52 5.60
N ILE A 66 14.74 5.92 5.97
CA ILE A 66 14.36 4.57 5.52
C ILE A 66 14.12 4.51 4.00
N PHE A 67 13.64 5.58 3.38
CA PHE A 67 13.46 5.64 1.92
C PHE A 67 14.80 5.46 1.21
N TRP A 68 15.80 6.26 1.59
CA TRP A 68 17.15 6.19 1.01
C TRP A 68 17.81 4.82 1.21
N ARG A 69 17.55 4.18 2.35
CA ARG A 69 18.05 2.83 2.62
C ARG A 69 17.54 1.81 1.59
N TYR A 70 16.28 1.90 1.15
CA TYR A 70 15.74 0.99 0.15
C TYR A 70 16.11 1.44 -1.26
N TYR A 71 15.93 2.71 -1.57
CA TYR A 71 16.25 3.29 -2.88
C TYR A 71 17.70 3.02 -3.30
N ASN A 72 18.67 3.19 -2.40
CA ASN A 72 20.09 2.97 -2.72
C ASN A 72 20.53 1.49 -2.67
N LYS A 73 19.69 0.57 -2.17
CA LYS A 73 20.02 -0.87 -2.04
C LYS A 73 19.50 -1.71 -3.20
N GLY A 74 19.23 -1.09 -4.35
CA GLY A 74 18.73 -1.77 -5.55
C GLY A 74 17.30 -2.29 -5.42
N TRP A 75 16.48 -1.67 -4.56
CA TRP A 75 15.04 -1.91 -4.55
C TRP A 75 14.39 -1.04 -5.63
N SER A 76 13.47 -1.63 -6.37
CA SER A 76 12.68 -0.92 -7.38
C SER A 76 11.40 -0.39 -6.75
N ILE A 77 10.95 0.79 -7.17
CA ILE A 77 9.62 1.28 -6.79
C ILE A 77 8.58 0.47 -7.59
N ALA A 78 7.54 0.00 -6.90
CA ALA A 78 6.42 -0.68 -7.54
C ALA A 78 5.56 0.31 -8.33
N SER A 79 4.83 -0.20 -9.31
CA SER A 79 3.83 0.54 -10.09
C SER A 79 2.68 1.06 -9.22
N GLU A 80 2.38 0.33 -8.14
CA GLU A 80 1.35 0.69 -7.18
C GLU A 80 1.85 1.71 -6.16
N ALA A 81 1.00 2.69 -5.88
CA ALA A 81 1.17 3.59 -4.74
C ALA A 81 -0.13 3.77 -3.99
N ARG A 82 -0.01 4.22 -2.73
CA ARG A 82 -1.16 4.61 -1.93
C ARG A 82 -0.95 6.03 -1.44
N PHE A 83 -2.00 6.81 -1.37
CA PHE A 83 -1.94 8.09 -0.69
C PHE A 83 -3.09 8.23 0.29
N ARG A 84 -2.80 8.94 1.38
CA ARG A 84 -3.76 9.25 2.43
C ARG A 84 -3.93 10.75 2.54
N LEU A 85 -5.15 11.21 2.27
CA LEU A 85 -5.54 12.59 2.54
C LEU A 85 -5.68 12.77 4.06
N LEU A 86 -4.90 13.68 4.63
CA LEU A 86 -5.02 14.11 6.02
C LEU A 86 -5.87 15.39 6.09
N LYS A 87 -6.03 15.95 7.29
CA LYS A 87 -6.70 17.24 7.44
C LYS A 87 -5.88 18.35 6.78
N GLY A 88 -6.53 19.17 5.95
CA GLY A 88 -5.89 20.26 5.21
C GLY A 88 -5.29 19.80 3.88
N ASN A 89 -4.20 20.44 3.46
CA ASN A 89 -3.49 20.14 2.20
C ASN A 89 -2.39 19.08 2.37
N VAL A 90 -2.40 18.33 3.49
CA VAL A 90 -1.37 17.35 3.81
C VAL A 90 -1.76 16.00 3.22
N VAL A 91 -0.84 15.43 2.44
CA VAL A 91 -0.96 14.09 1.85
C VAL A 91 0.17 13.24 2.40
N GLU A 92 -0.16 12.09 2.98
CA GLU A 92 0.83 11.04 3.17
C GLU A 92 0.90 10.17 1.93
N PHE A 93 2.10 10.01 1.40
CA PHE A 93 2.34 9.19 0.22
C PHE A 93 3.13 7.93 0.60
N TYR A 94 2.58 6.77 0.25
CA TYR A 94 3.19 5.48 0.52
C TYR A 94 3.78 4.92 -0.78
N VAL A 95 5.11 4.90 -0.84
CA VAL A 95 5.87 4.23 -1.90
C VAL A 95 6.05 2.76 -1.51
N ILE A 96 5.71 1.85 -2.42
CA ILE A 96 5.95 0.42 -2.24
C ILE A 96 7.26 0.07 -2.92
N PHE A 97 8.20 -0.51 -2.18
CA PHE A 97 9.44 -1.04 -2.73
C PHE A 97 9.30 -2.54 -2.99
N LYS A 98 9.69 -2.96 -4.19
CA LYS A 98 9.79 -4.37 -4.60
C LYS A 98 11.23 -4.73 -4.92
N ARG A 99 11.57 -5.99 -4.70
CA ARG A 99 12.86 -6.55 -5.07
C ARG A 99 12.62 -7.95 -5.59
N ASP A 100 13.21 -8.25 -6.73
CA ASP A 100 13.21 -9.62 -7.25
C ASP A 100 14.14 -10.47 -6.38
N VAL A 101 13.53 -11.38 -5.64
CA VAL A 101 14.24 -12.38 -4.84
C VAL A 101 14.23 -13.66 -5.65
N LYS A 102 15.42 -14.21 -5.94
CA LYS A 102 15.49 -15.55 -6.55
C LYS A 102 14.88 -16.56 -5.57
N PRO A 103 14.07 -17.52 -6.04
CA PRO A 103 13.60 -18.62 -5.21
C PRO A 103 14.80 -19.28 -4.52
N TYR A 104 14.68 -19.54 -3.23
CA TYR A 104 15.70 -20.28 -2.50
C TYR A 104 15.69 -21.72 -3.03
N GLU A 105 16.72 -22.11 -3.79
CA GLU A 105 16.96 -23.51 -4.08
C GLU A 105 17.44 -24.19 -2.80
N PRO A 106 16.66 -25.12 -2.21
CA PRO A 106 17.11 -25.83 -1.03
C PRO A 106 18.35 -26.63 -1.41
N LYS A 107 19.49 -26.32 -0.77
CA LYS A 107 20.65 -27.22 -0.76
C LYS A 107 20.14 -28.59 -0.32
N ARG A 108 20.34 -29.61 -1.17
CA ARG A 108 19.88 -30.99 -0.95
C ARG A 108 20.01 -31.36 0.53
N LEU A 109 18.87 -31.46 1.21
CA LEU A 109 18.84 -32.04 2.55
C LEU A 109 19.20 -33.51 2.40
N PHE A 110 20.33 -33.90 3.01
CA PHE A 110 20.71 -35.31 3.06
C PHE A 110 19.65 -36.09 3.88
N PRO A 111 19.24 -37.30 3.45
CA PRO A 111 18.10 -38.02 4.05
C PRO A 111 18.31 -38.46 5.51
N SER A 112 19.51 -38.30 6.07
CA SER A 112 19.88 -38.86 7.38
C SER A 112 19.29 -38.14 8.59
N THR A 113 18.61 -36.99 8.41
CA THR A 113 18.12 -36.19 9.54
C THR A 113 16.64 -36.41 9.91
N LEU A 114 15.91 -37.29 9.21
CA LEU A 114 14.47 -37.53 9.47
C LEU A 114 14.17 -38.55 10.59
N THR A 115 15.17 -39.19 11.20
CA THR A 115 14.92 -40.34 12.08
C THR A 115 14.71 -40.01 13.57
N ARG A 116 14.73 -38.74 14.01
CA ARG A 116 14.71 -38.45 15.47
C ARG A 116 13.67 -37.46 15.96
N ILE A 117 12.44 -37.49 15.44
CA ILE A 117 11.28 -36.83 16.09
C ILE A 117 10.02 -37.70 15.98
N ARG A 118 10.09 -38.95 16.43
CA ARG A 118 8.90 -39.76 16.78
C ARG A 118 9.21 -40.62 18.01
N SER A 119 9.33 -39.95 19.16
CA SER A 119 8.97 -40.48 20.47
C SER A 119 9.25 -39.35 21.46
N LEU A 120 8.19 -38.71 21.92
CA LEU A 120 7.98 -38.24 23.29
C LEU A 120 6.67 -37.42 23.30
N TYR A 121 5.69 -38.02 23.98
CA TYR A 121 4.31 -37.59 24.28
C TYR A 121 3.26 -37.77 23.18
#